data_AF-A0A7Y0SJ09-F1
#
_entry.id   AF-A0A7Y0SJ09-F1
#
_cell.length_a   1.000
_cell.length_b   1.000
_cell.length_c   1.000
_cell.angle_alpha   90.00
_cell.angle_beta   90.00
_cell.angle_gamma   90.00
#
_symmetry.space_group_name_H-M   'P 1'
#
loop_
_entity.id
_entity.type
_entity.pdbx_description
1 polymer ?
#
loop_
_entity_poly.entity_id
_entity_poly.type
_entity_poly.pdbx_seq_one_letter_code
_entity_poly.pdbx_strand_id
1 'polypeptide(L)'
;IGHMTSALPYFLMPLSKIMIALNQNLVKIETSKAFTPLERQVLGMLHRLIYSQNDTFYNQWMHSANHSLGAFCSGGTIANITALWVARNKALRANGSFKGVEKEGLFKAMKHYGYDGLAVLVSERGHYSLKKAADVLGLGQEGLVAVKTDAN
;
A
#
# COMPACT_ATOMS: atom_id res chain seq x y z
N ILE A 1 -19.44 4.92 -20.11
CA ILE A 1 -18.81 3.69 -20.65
C ILE A 1 -17.54 4.11 -21.36
N GLY A 2 -16.39 3.61 -20.92
CA GLY A 2 -15.05 3.99 -21.41
C GLY A 2 -14.02 4.20 -20.29
N HIS A 3 -14.47 4.38 -19.04
CA HIS A 3 -13.63 4.47 -17.85
C HIS A 3 -14.31 3.67 -16.71
N MET A 4 -13.57 3.33 -15.65
CA MET A 4 -14.10 2.72 -14.42
C MET A 4 -14.92 3.75 -13.60
N THR A 5 -15.92 4.36 -14.21
CA THR A 5 -16.78 5.39 -13.61
C THR A 5 -18.24 4.96 -13.67
N SER A 6 -18.93 5.07 -12.53
CA SER A 6 -20.35 4.78 -12.36
C SER A 6 -21.03 5.97 -11.68
N ALA A 7 -22.37 6.03 -11.75
CA ALA A 7 -23.13 7.04 -11.04
C ALA A 7 -22.83 6.95 -9.54
N LEU A 8 -22.49 8.09 -8.93
CA LEU A 8 -22.23 8.18 -7.51
C LEU A 8 -23.56 8.12 -6.74
N PRO A 9 -23.66 7.35 -5.64
CA PRO A 9 -24.83 7.35 -4.78
C PRO A 9 -25.21 8.76 -4.29
N TYR A 10 -26.51 9.06 -4.25
CA TYR A 10 -27.02 10.41 -3.92
C TYR A 10 -26.55 10.93 -2.54
N PHE A 11 -26.33 10.02 -1.59
CA PHE A 11 -25.89 10.35 -0.22
C PHE A 11 -24.43 10.81 -0.15
N LEU A 12 -23.61 10.58 -1.19
CA LEU A 12 -22.22 11.03 -1.19
C LEU A 12 -22.11 12.55 -1.14
N MET A 13 -23.00 13.27 -1.83
CA MET A 13 -22.95 14.73 -1.89
C MET A 13 -23.11 15.40 -0.51
N PRO A 14 -24.11 15.03 0.33
CA PRO A 14 -24.15 15.47 1.73
C PRO A 14 -22.93 15.10 2.55
N LEU A 15 -22.43 13.86 2.43
CA LEU A 15 -21.26 13.41 3.19
C LEU A 15 -19.99 14.18 2.83
N SER A 16 -19.78 14.49 1.55
CA SER A 16 -18.65 15.31 1.10
C SER A 16 -18.68 16.71 1.71
N LYS A 17 -19.86 17.32 1.87
CA LYS A 17 -19.98 18.64 2.54
C LYS A 17 -19.56 18.56 4.01
N ILE A 18 -19.99 17.51 4.72
CA ILE A 18 -19.59 17.29 6.12
C ILE A 18 -18.08 17.07 6.21
N MET A 19 -17.52 16.25 5.32
CA MET A 19 -16.09 15.97 5.27
C MET A 19 -15.26 17.24 5.08
N ILE A 20 -15.64 18.07 4.12
CA ILE A 20 -14.99 19.36 3.84
C ILE A 20 -15.12 20.30 5.04
N ALA A 21 -16.30 20.38 5.65
CA ALA A 21 -16.54 21.26 6.81
C ALA A 21 -15.70 20.85 8.03
N LEU A 22 -15.49 19.55 8.25
CA LEU A 22 -14.66 19.04 9.34
C LEU A 22 -13.17 19.27 9.11
N ASN A 23 -12.72 19.31 7.85
CA ASN A 23 -11.34 19.60 7.43
C ASN A 23 -10.25 18.93 8.30
N GLN A 24 -10.48 17.68 8.70
CA GLN A 24 -9.59 16.96 9.61
C GLN A 24 -8.35 16.44 8.89
N ASN A 25 -7.18 16.63 9.50
CA ASN A 25 -5.91 16.19 8.94
C ASN A 25 -5.52 14.82 9.52
N LEU A 26 -5.54 13.79 8.67
CA LEU A 26 -5.23 12.41 9.04
C LEU A 26 -3.74 12.13 9.32
N VAL A 27 -2.85 13.10 9.09
CA VAL A 27 -1.41 12.96 9.40
C VAL A 27 -1.16 12.86 10.91
N LYS A 28 -2.05 13.41 11.74
CA LYS A 28 -1.95 13.31 13.20
C LYS A 28 -3.29 12.95 13.81
N ILE A 29 -3.29 12.00 14.74
CA ILE A 29 -4.49 11.55 15.46
C ILE A 29 -5.16 12.73 16.18
N GLU A 30 -4.35 13.63 16.75
CA GLU A 30 -4.80 14.83 17.47
C GLU A 30 -5.66 15.77 16.59
N THR A 31 -5.36 15.84 15.30
CA THR A 31 -6.02 16.70 14.31
C THR A 31 -7.10 15.97 13.49
N SER A 32 -7.31 14.67 13.74
CA SER A 32 -8.30 13.84 13.06
C SER A 32 -8.93 12.82 14.01
N LYS A 33 -9.67 13.35 14.99
CA LYS A 33 -10.33 12.55 16.04
C LYS A 33 -11.49 11.71 15.52
N ALA A 34 -12.09 12.09 14.38
CA ALA A 34 -13.21 11.36 13.79
C ALA A 34 -12.76 10.49 12.61
N PHE A 35 -11.94 11.02 11.71
CA PHE A 35 -11.59 10.27 10.49
C PHE A 35 -10.49 9.24 10.69
N THR A 36 -9.56 9.41 11.63
CA THR A 36 -8.53 8.37 11.87
C THR A 36 -9.16 7.06 12.39
N PRO A 37 -10.05 7.06 13.40
CA PRO A 37 -10.73 5.84 13.82
C PRO A 37 -11.64 5.25 12.72
N LEU A 38 -12.34 6.11 11.97
CA LEU A 38 -13.20 5.69 10.86
C LEU A 38 -12.39 4.98 9.77
N GLU A 39 -11.26 5.56 9.36
CA GLU A 39 -10.37 4.95 8.37
C GLU A 39 -9.90 3.56 8.83
N ARG A 40 -9.48 3.43 10.09
CA ARG A 40 -9.08 2.13 10.66
C ARG A 40 -10.20 1.11 10.61
N GLN A 41 -11.44 1.51 10.91
CA GLN A 41 -12.60 0.62 10.86
C GLN A 41 -12.87 0.15 9.42
N VAL A 42 -12.86 1.07 8.46
CA VAL A 42 -13.08 0.74 7.05
C VAL A 42 -11.97 -0.17 6.52
N LEU A 43 -10.70 0.08 6.89
CA LEU A 43 -9.59 -0.82 6.57
C LEU A 43 -9.79 -2.22 7.17
N GLY A 44 -10.25 -2.31 8.42
CA GLY A 44 -10.58 -3.59 9.05
C GLY A 44 -11.67 -4.36 8.29
N MET A 45 -12.73 -3.66 7.87
CA MET A 45 -13.81 -4.25 7.05
C MET A 45 -13.29 -4.76 5.71
N LEU A 46 -12.51 -3.96 4.98
CA LEU A 46 -11.91 -4.36 3.70
C LEU A 46 -10.94 -5.53 3.86
N HIS A 47 -10.08 -5.49 4.89
CA HIS A 47 -9.18 -6.59 5.19
C HIS A 47 -9.94 -7.89 5.52
N ARG A 48 -11.08 -7.81 6.21
CA ARG A 48 -11.93 -8.99 6.49
C ARG A 48 -12.56 -9.57 5.25
N LEU A 49 -13.03 -8.72 4.34
CA LEU A 49 -13.57 -9.16 3.06
C LEU A 49 -12.53 -9.89 2.20
N ILE A 50 -11.26 -9.44 2.22
CA ILE A 50 -10.20 -9.99 1.38
C ILE A 50 -9.54 -11.23 2.01
N TYR A 51 -9.22 -11.18 3.30
CA TYR A 51 -8.37 -12.19 3.95
C TYR A 51 -9.12 -13.09 4.94
N SER A 52 -10.39 -12.80 5.23
CA SER A 52 -11.29 -13.63 6.04
C SER A 52 -10.69 -14.16 7.34
N GLN A 53 -9.93 -13.32 8.06
CA GLN A 53 -9.36 -13.69 9.35
C GLN A 53 -10.46 -13.85 10.42
N ASN A 54 -10.14 -14.53 11.51
CA ASN A 54 -11.09 -14.75 12.62
C ASN A 54 -11.26 -13.51 13.51
N ASP A 55 -12.25 -13.53 14.40
CA ASP A 55 -12.55 -12.39 15.29
C ASP A 55 -11.40 -12.11 16.27
N THR A 56 -10.67 -13.14 16.70
CA THR A 56 -9.48 -12.98 17.56
C THR A 56 -8.42 -12.10 16.90
N PHE A 57 -8.18 -12.28 15.60
CA PHE A 57 -7.26 -11.44 14.83
C PHE A 57 -7.71 -9.97 14.84
N TYR A 58 -8.98 -9.68 14.54
CA TYR A 58 -9.46 -8.30 14.48
C TYR A 58 -9.50 -7.63 15.85
N ASN A 59 -9.87 -8.37 16.89
CA ASN A 59 -9.82 -7.87 18.28
C ASN A 59 -8.39 -7.48 18.68
N GLN A 60 -7.38 -8.20 18.21
CA GLN A 60 -5.98 -7.91 18.51
C GLN A 60 -5.42 -6.75 17.69
N TRP A 61 -5.67 -6.72 16.37
CA TRP A 61 -4.92 -5.87 15.45
C TRP A 61 -5.66 -4.61 14.98
N MET A 62 -7.00 -4.60 14.93
CA MET A 62 -7.78 -3.51 14.31
C MET A 62 -7.55 -2.15 14.99
N HIS A 63 -7.36 -2.13 16.31
CA HIS A 63 -7.10 -0.92 17.10
C HIS A 63 -5.71 -0.89 17.75
N SER A 64 -4.78 -1.75 17.29
CA SER A 64 -3.40 -1.72 17.77
C SER A 64 -2.70 -0.40 17.41
N ALA A 65 -2.07 0.26 18.38
CA ALA A 65 -1.24 1.44 18.13
C ALA A 65 0.06 1.10 17.35
N ASN A 66 0.53 -0.13 17.47
CA ASN A 66 1.80 -0.58 16.90
C ASN A 66 1.66 -1.30 15.56
N HIS A 67 0.43 -1.61 15.13
CA HIS A 67 0.17 -2.36 13.92
C HIS A 67 -0.92 -1.68 13.10
N SER A 68 -0.73 -1.70 11.77
CA SER A 68 -1.75 -1.25 10.83
C SER A 68 -2.09 -2.37 9.86
N LEU A 69 -3.39 -2.53 9.60
CA LEU A 69 -3.91 -3.47 8.61
C LEU A 69 -3.79 -2.93 7.18
N GLY A 70 -3.60 -1.63 7.02
CA GLY A 70 -3.48 -0.96 5.73
C GLY A 70 -3.38 0.56 5.89
N ALA A 71 -3.48 1.29 4.77
CA ALA A 71 -3.58 2.74 4.76
C ALA A 71 -4.35 3.16 3.50
N PHE A 72 -5.20 4.19 3.61
CA PHE A 72 -5.76 4.80 2.41
C PHE A 72 -4.69 5.59 1.67
N CYS A 73 -4.73 5.49 0.36
CA CYS A 73 -3.87 6.21 -0.56
C CYS A 73 -4.72 7.09 -1.47
N SER A 74 -4.14 8.13 -2.06
CA SER A 74 -4.84 9.01 -3.01
C SER A 74 -5.30 8.29 -4.29
N GLY A 75 -4.80 7.09 -4.55
CA GLY A 75 -5.26 6.22 -5.63
C GLY A 75 -4.45 4.93 -5.74
N GLY A 76 -4.86 4.05 -6.66
CA GLY A 76 -4.24 2.73 -6.86
C GLY A 76 -2.75 2.78 -7.21
N THR A 77 -2.29 3.84 -7.88
CA THR A 77 -0.86 4.03 -8.20
C THR A 77 -0.02 4.17 -6.94
N ILE A 78 -0.42 5.04 -6.00
CA ILE A 78 0.30 5.21 -4.73
C ILE A 78 0.16 3.95 -3.87
N ALA A 79 -0.99 3.29 -3.88
CA ALA A 79 -1.16 2.01 -3.19
C ALA A 79 -0.15 0.95 -3.70
N ASN A 80 0.02 0.83 -5.01
CA ASN A 80 1.00 -0.10 -5.60
C ASN A 80 2.45 0.28 -5.27
N ILE A 81 2.80 1.56 -5.31
CA ILE A 81 4.13 2.04 -4.90
C ILE A 81 4.39 1.69 -3.44
N THR A 82 3.44 2.00 -2.55
CA THR A 82 3.56 1.71 -1.12
C THR A 82 3.66 0.19 -0.86
N ALA A 83 2.86 -0.62 -1.55
CA ALA A 83 2.91 -2.08 -1.40
C ALA A 83 4.27 -2.65 -1.82
N LEU A 84 4.81 -2.24 -2.97
CA LEU A 84 6.13 -2.67 -3.42
C LEU A 84 7.25 -2.12 -2.54
N TRP A 85 7.08 -0.92 -1.98
CA TRP A 85 8.02 -0.36 -1.03
C TRP A 85 8.11 -1.20 0.25
N VAL A 86 6.96 -1.60 0.81
CA VAL A 86 6.89 -2.50 1.96
C VAL A 86 7.52 -3.85 1.62
N ALA A 87 7.22 -4.42 0.44
CA ALA A 87 7.81 -5.68 0.00
C ALA A 87 9.34 -5.60 -0.13
N ARG A 88 9.87 -4.53 -0.74
CA ARG A 88 11.31 -4.27 -0.86
C ARG A 88 11.98 -4.18 0.52
N ASN A 89 11.40 -3.41 1.45
CA ASN A 89 11.96 -3.27 2.79
C ASN A 89 11.91 -4.59 3.58
N LYS A 90 10.89 -5.42 3.35
CA LYS A 90 10.81 -6.75 3.95
C LYS A 90 11.85 -7.72 3.38
N ALA A 91 12.05 -7.70 2.05
CA ALA A 91 13.06 -8.52 1.38
C ALA A 91 14.49 -8.11 1.77
N LEU A 92 14.72 -6.81 1.97
CA LEU A 92 16.00 -6.22 2.34
C LEU A 92 15.99 -5.66 3.77
N ARG A 93 15.44 -6.45 4.69
CA ARG A 93 15.32 -6.09 6.11
C ARG A 93 16.69 -5.95 6.79
N ALA A 94 16.71 -5.42 8.00
CA ALA A 94 17.92 -5.44 8.83
C ALA A 94 18.39 -6.89 9.08
N ASN A 95 19.70 -7.12 8.98
CA ASN A 95 20.33 -8.41 9.22
C ASN A 95 21.78 -8.20 9.71
N GLY A 96 22.11 -8.72 10.90
CA GLY A 96 23.43 -8.55 11.50
C GLY A 96 23.80 -7.07 11.67
N SER A 97 24.90 -6.64 11.03
CA SER A 97 25.37 -5.26 11.05
C SER A 97 24.61 -4.31 10.13
N PHE A 98 23.82 -4.84 9.19
CA PHE A 98 23.03 -4.04 8.26
C PHE A 98 21.70 -3.62 8.89
N LYS A 99 21.44 -2.32 8.91
CA LYS A 99 20.31 -1.69 9.62
C LYS A 99 19.01 -1.64 8.81
N GLY A 100 18.98 -2.24 7.62
CA GLY A 100 17.81 -2.26 6.73
C GLY A 100 17.91 -1.25 5.59
N VAL A 101 17.30 -1.58 4.46
CA VAL A 101 17.32 -0.75 3.24
C VAL A 101 16.69 0.62 3.46
N GLU A 102 15.74 0.74 4.38
CA GLU A 102 15.09 2.00 4.73
C GLU A 102 16.04 2.99 5.41
N LYS A 103 17.08 2.50 6.10
CA LYS A 103 18.09 3.34 6.76
C LYS A 103 19.35 3.51 5.94
N GLU A 104 19.77 2.45 5.25
CA GLU A 104 21.09 2.40 4.60
C GLU A 104 21.03 2.55 3.08
N GLY A 105 19.84 2.48 2.49
CA GLY A 105 19.64 2.63 1.05
C GLY A 105 19.87 1.36 0.25
N LEU A 106 19.40 1.37 -1.00
CA LEU A 106 19.34 0.19 -1.87
C LEU A 106 20.73 -0.35 -2.24
N PHE A 107 21.67 0.53 -2.56
CA PHE A 107 23.03 0.12 -2.96
C PHE A 107 23.76 -0.67 -1.86
N LYS A 108 23.70 -0.20 -0.62
CA LYS A 108 24.29 -0.92 0.52
C LYS A 108 23.56 -2.23 0.79
N ALA A 109 22.24 -2.25 0.62
CA ALA A 109 21.45 -3.47 0.74
C ALA A 109 21.88 -4.54 -0.26
N MET A 110 22.03 -4.19 -1.55
CA MET A 110 22.50 -5.11 -2.59
C MET A 110 23.86 -5.71 -2.25
N LYS A 111 24.82 -4.86 -1.82
CA LYS A 111 26.15 -5.33 -1.39
C LYS A 111 26.10 -6.24 -0.17
N HIS A 112 25.29 -5.90 0.83
CA HIS A 112 25.17 -6.70 2.06
C HIS A 112 24.58 -8.09 1.78
N TYR A 113 23.53 -8.15 0.95
CA TYR A 113 22.87 -9.40 0.60
C TYR A 113 23.55 -10.18 -0.52
N GLY A 114 24.53 -9.58 -1.22
CA GLY A 114 25.20 -10.19 -2.36
C GLY A 114 24.30 -10.32 -3.59
N TYR A 115 23.38 -9.37 -3.78
CA TYR A 115 22.48 -9.35 -4.92
C TYR A 115 22.97 -8.38 -6.00
N ASP A 116 22.83 -8.77 -7.26
CA ASP A 116 23.11 -7.91 -8.42
C ASP A 116 21.92 -6.98 -8.75
N GLY A 117 20.72 -7.32 -8.27
CA GLY A 117 19.51 -6.56 -8.49
C GLY A 117 18.29 -7.18 -7.81
N LEU A 118 17.12 -6.60 -8.09
CA LEU A 118 15.83 -7.07 -7.59
C LEU A 118 14.87 -7.27 -8.77
N ALA A 119 14.00 -8.27 -8.65
CA ALA A 119 12.95 -8.54 -9.62
C ALA A 119 11.56 -8.53 -8.98
N VAL A 120 10.57 -8.02 -9.71
CA VAL A 120 9.15 -8.10 -9.38
C VAL A 120 8.44 -8.77 -10.55
N LEU A 121 7.79 -9.90 -10.28
CA LEU A 121 7.02 -10.66 -11.26
C LEU A 121 5.59 -10.12 -11.30
N VAL A 122 5.12 -9.75 -12.49
CA VAL A 122 3.75 -9.25 -12.71
C VAL A 122 3.17 -9.87 -13.96
N SER A 123 1.85 -9.99 -14.05
CA SER A 123 1.18 -10.32 -15.31
C SER A 123 1.53 -9.29 -16.39
N GLU A 124 1.64 -9.72 -17.65
CA GLU A 124 1.79 -8.80 -18.79
C GLU A 124 0.59 -7.84 -18.94
N ARG A 125 -0.57 -8.17 -18.35
CA ARG A 125 -1.76 -7.29 -18.24
C ARG A 125 -1.67 -6.33 -17.05
N GLY A 126 -0.55 -6.30 -16.34
CA GLY A 126 -0.31 -5.48 -15.17
C GLY A 126 -0.46 -4.00 -15.47
N HIS A 127 -1.09 -3.26 -14.54
CA HIS A 127 -1.31 -1.83 -14.71
C HIS A 127 0.03 -1.05 -14.72
N TYR A 128 0.11 0.00 -15.54
CA TYR A 128 1.35 0.77 -15.76
C TYR A 128 1.97 1.35 -14.47
N SER A 129 1.18 1.51 -13.39
CA SER A 129 1.65 1.93 -12.08
C SER A 129 2.74 1.03 -11.49
N LEU A 130 2.77 -0.26 -11.85
CA LEU A 130 3.80 -1.20 -11.37
C LEU A 130 5.17 -0.88 -11.97
N LYS A 131 5.20 -0.51 -13.25
CA LYS A 131 6.40 -0.03 -13.95
C LYS A 131 6.91 1.27 -13.35
N LYS A 132 6.00 2.20 -13.06
CA LYS A 132 6.33 3.44 -12.34
C LYS A 132 6.88 3.17 -10.93
N ALA A 133 6.33 2.20 -10.22
CA ALA A 133 6.81 1.84 -8.88
C ALA A 133 8.22 1.25 -8.90
N ALA A 134 8.53 0.36 -9.85
CA ALA A 134 9.87 -0.22 -10.01
C ALA A 134 10.94 0.86 -10.27
N ASP A 135 10.60 1.85 -11.10
CA ASP A 135 11.44 3.01 -11.40
C ASP A 135 11.69 3.86 -10.14
N VAL A 136 10.62 4.35 -9.50
CA VAL A 136 10.69 5.22 -8.32
C VAL A 136 11.40 4.55 -7.14
N LEU A 137 11.25 3.23 -6.97
CA LEU A 137 11.85 2.49 -5.86
C LEU A 137 13.31 2.07 -6.09
N GLY A 138 13.87 2.37 -7.29
CA GLY A 138 15.25 2.11 -7.64
C GLY A 138 15.53 0.69 -8.12
N LEU A 139 14.50 -0.09 -8.47
CA LEU A 139 14.64 -1.43 -9.04
C LEU A 139 14.97 -1.39 -10.53
N GLY A 140 14.62 -0.28 -11.19
CA GLY A 140 14.67 -0.15 -12.64
C GLY A 140 13.49 -0.85 -13.31
N GLN A 141 13.10 -0.35 -14.48
CA GLN A 141 11.94 -0.90 -15.20
C GLN A 141 12.21 -2.32 -15.74
N GLU A 142 13.47 -2.69 -15.98
CA GLU A 142 13.89 -4.05 -16.35
C GLU A 142 13.76 -5.05 -15.19
N GLY A 143 13.79 -4.57 -13.95
CA GLY A 143 13.48 -5.38 -12.77
C GLY A 143 12.00 -5.78 -12.68
N LEU A 144 11.12 -5.19 -13.51
CA LEU A 144 9.73 -5.60 -13.60
C LEU A 144 9.56 -6.67 -14.70
N VAL A 145 9.51 -7.93 -14.29
CA VAL A 145 9.43 -9.07 -15.21
C VAL A 145 7.98 -9.39 -15.51
N ALA A 146 7.57 -9.16 -16.76
CA ALA A 146 6.24 -9.50 -17.25
C ALA A 146 6.13 -11.01 -17.51
N VAL A 147 5.19 -11.65 -16.83
CA VAL A 147 4.83 -13.06 -17.00
C VAL A 147 3.70 -13.15 -18.02
N LYS A 148 3.90 -13.98 -19.05
CA LYS A 148 2.92 -14.22 -20.11
C LYS A 148 1.63 -14.74 -19.52
N THR A 149 0.51 -14.20 -20.00
CA THR A 149 -0.82 -14.71 -19.68
C THR A 149 -1.28 -15.71 -20.73
N ASP A 150 -2.21 -16.58 -20.35
CA ASP A 150 -2.93 -17.39 -21.31
C ASP A 150 -4.02 -16.54 -21.99
N ALA A 151 -4.83 -17.17 -22.86
CA ALA A 151 -5.87 -16.48 -23.60
C ALA A 151 -7.14 -16.16 -22.77
N ASN A 152 -7.12 -16.39 -21.45
CA ASN A 152 -8.30 -16.30 -20.58
C ASN A 152 -8.36 -15.00 -19.77
#